data_AF-A0AAX4FPI5-F1
#
_entry.id   AF-A0AAX4FPI5-F1
#
_cell.length_a   1.000
_cell.length_b   1.000
_cell.length_c   1.000
_cell.angle_alpha   90.00
_cell.angle_beta   90.00
_cell.angle_gamma   90.00
#
_symmetry.space_group_name_H-M   'P 1'
#
loop_
_entity.id
_entity.type
_entity.pdbx_description
1 polymer ?
#
loop_
_entity_poly.entity_id
_entity_poly.type
_entity_poly.pdbx_seq_one_letter_code
_entity_poly.pdbx_strand_id
1 'polypeptide(L)'
;MARLAESSVVVALRDWQWETAIMEGRRPGPFLNLSGNTDKKLGDVKFSENDRLFLIEAKATENEIKEEWDRGERPRKHAHRMLRALIESYGENENERDATLIRSSLLAHHFLYSYTTKRRSDIVFEPYIIATQCLEGFKENKDNKESETPKREKENVESLAKGLLHISKFKLFDTEKKKHTHFAIPQKFYNKTVTMSYETDAAFELGLTLPKFQEYINYLCGDKDEDIEALIKCLDGKLIAFSGKTSELNKFVQTFKTSKKHYPKPSRARKDHDQ
;
A
#
# COMPACT_ATOMS: atom_id res chain seq x y z
N MET A 1 20.87 -3.87 -1.37
CA MET A 1 20.59 -5.32 -1.31
C MET A 1 19.46 -5.50 -0.33
N ALA A 2 18.26 -5.86 -0.79
CA ALA A 2 17.19 -6.30 0.11
C ALA A 2 17.73 -7.46 0.97
N ARG A 3 17.36 -7.49 2.26
CA ARG A 3 17.80 -8.60 3.14
C ARG A 3 17.20 -9.90 2.58
N LEU A 4 17.95 -11.01 2.63
CA LEU A 4 17.49 -12.31 2.16
C LEU A 4 16.10 -12.67 2.72
N ALA A 5 15.83 -12.29 3.96
CA ALA A 5 14.55 -12.54 4.63
C ALA A 5 13.38 -11.74 4.03
N GLU A 6 13.56 -10.46 3.68
CA GLU A 6 12.55 -9.66 2.98
C GLU A 6 12.24 -10.26 1.60
N SER A 7 13.30 -10.66 0.89
CA SER A 7 13.17 -11.34 -0.39
C SER A 7 12.38 -12.65 -0.27
N SER A 8 12.57 -13.42 0.82
CA SER A 8 11.82 -14.64 1.09
C SER A 8 10.33 -14.42 1.31
N VAL A 9 9.93 -13.34 2.00
CA VAL A 9 8.51 -13.00 2.19
C VAL A 9 7.85 -12.69 0.85
N VAL A 10 8.56 -12.00 -0.05
CA VAL A 10 8.06 -11.69 -1.39
C VAL A 10 7.97 -12.93 -2.27
N VAL A 11 8.95 -13.83 -2.19
CA VAL A 11 8.94 -15.12 -2.88
C VAL A 11 7.76 -15.98 -2.42
N ALA A 12 7.50 -16.04 -1.11
CA ALA A 12 6.39 -16.81 -0.57
C ALA A 12 5.02 -16.20 -0.97
N LEU A 13 4.90 -14.87 -1.06
CA LEU A 13 3.71 -14.24 -1.63
C LEU A 13 3.50 -14.62 -3.11
N ARG A 14 4.57 -14.71 -3.92
CA ARG A 14 4.49 -15.22 -5.30
C ARG A 14 3.94 -16.64 -5.31
N ASP A 15 4.57 -17.54 -4.57
CA ASP A 15 4.24 -18.96 -4.62
C ASP A 15 2.77 -19.18 -4.27
N TRP A 16 2.30 -18.48 -3.23
CA TRP A 16 0.89 -18.47 -2.85
C TRP A 16 -0.04 -18.00 -4.00
N GLN A 17 0.33 -16.95 -4.74
CA GLN A 17 -0.46 -16.47 -5.89
C GLN A 17 -0.50 -17.47 -7.03
N TRP A 18 0.64 -18.09 -7.34
CA TRP A 18 0.76 -19.09 -8.38
C TRP A 18 -0.08 -20.32 -8.08
N GLU A 19 0.02 -20.85 -6.86
CA GLU A 19 -0.79 -21.99 -6.40
C GLU A 19 -2.29 -21.67 -6.49
N THR A 20 -2.69 -20.50 -5.99
CA THR A 20 -4.10 -20.06 -6.03
C THR A 20 -4.61 -19.93 -7.47
N ALA A 21 -3.83 -19.35 -8.37
CA ALA A 21 -4.22 -19.22 -9.77
C ALA A 21 -4.42 -20.58 -10.45
N ILE A 22 -3.50 -21.52 -10.22
CA ILE A 22 -3.58 -22.90 -10.74
C ILE A 22 -4.81 -23.61 -10.17
N MET A 23 -5.05 -23.51 -8.86
CA MET A 23 -6.23 -24.12 -8.21
C MET A 23 -7.55 -23.60 -8.78
N GLU A 24 -7.60 -22.33 -9.19
CA GLU A 24 -8.78 -21.71 -9.80
C GLU A 24 -8.87 -21.91 -11.32
N GLY A 25 -7.98 -22.72 -11.91
CA GLY A 25 -7.96 -22.96 -13.37
C GLY A 25 -7.57 -21.73 -14.19
N ARG A 26 -6.96 -20.72 -13.56
CA ARG A 26 -6.49 -19.50 -14.22
C ARG A 26 -4.99 -19.61 -14.50
N ARG A 27 -4.53 -18.92 -15.55
CA ARG A 27 -3.08 -18.78 -15.77
C ARG A 27 -2.51 -17.83 -14.71
N PRO A 28 -1.41 -18.20 -14.03
CA PRO A 28 -0.75 -17.29 -13.12
C PRO A 28 -0.28 -16.03 -13.85
N GLY A 29 -0.47 -14.86 -13.22
CA GLY A 29 0.00 -13.59 -13.76
C GLY A 29 1.54 -13.50 -13.80
N PRO A 30 2.10 -12.52 -14.54
CA PRO A 30 3.54 -12.25 -14.54
C PRO A 30 4.10 -12.08 -13.12
N PHE A 31 5.25 -12.68 -12.89
CA PHE A 31 6.03 -12.64 -11.65
C PHE A 31 7.12 -11.58 -11.73
N LEU A 32 7.48 -10.99 -10.58
CA LEU A 32 8.55 -10.01 -10.48
C LEU A 32 9.72 -10.43 -9.57
N ASN A 33 10.93 -10.36 -10.10
CA ASN A 33 12.19 -10.65 -9.43
C ASN A 33 12.80 -9.36 -8.85
N LEU A 34 13.06 -9.33 -7.54
CA LEU A 34 13.63 -8.19 -6.79
C LEU A 34 15.16 -8.02 -6.97
N SER A 35 15.69 -8.35 -8.14
CA SER A 35 17.11 -8.11 -8.48
C SER A 35 17.25 -7.08 -9.59
N GLY A 36 18.29 -6.25 -9.45
CA GLY A 36 18.51 -4.97 -10.13
C GLY A 36 18.30 -4.91 -11.64
N ASN A 37 18.06 -3.67 -12.08
CA ASN A 37 17.66 -3.17 -13.41
C ASN A 37 16.20 -3.39 -13.80
N THR A 38 15.32 -2.63 -13.14
CA THR A 38 13.87 -2.55 -13.36
C THR A 38 13.44 -1.68 -14.55
N ASP A 39 14.38 -1.11 -15.31
CA ASP A 39 14.06 -0.16 -16.38
C ASP A 39 13.61 -0.85 -17.69
N LYS A 40 13.88 -2.15 -17.86
CA LYS A 40 13.54 -2.90 -19.09
C LYS A 40 12.29 -3.78 -19.01
N LYS A 41 11.70 -3.98 -17.82
CA LYS A 41 10.61 -4.97 -17.61
C LYS A 41 9.21 -4.38 -17.46
N LEU A 42 9.10 -3.08 -17.22
CA LEU A 42 7.80 -2.40 -17.09
C LEU A 42 7.07 -2.25 -18.45
N GLY A 43 7.76 -2.53 -19.56
CA GLY A 43 7.30 -2.35 -20.94
C GLY A 43 6.15 -3.26 -21.42
N ASP A 44 5.68 -4.22 -20.62
CA ASP A 44 4.61 -5.16 -21.03
C ASP A 44 3.44 -5.31 -20.04
N VAL A 45 3.48 -4.64 -18.88
CA VAL A 45 2.47 -4.85 -17.83
C VAL A 45 1.24 -3.96 -18.06
N LYS A 46 0.10 -4.59 -18.41
CA LYS A 46 -1.19 -3.92 -18.62
C LYS A 46 -2.11 -4.08 -17.41
N PHE A 47 -2.52 -2.96 -16.83
CA PHE A 47 -3.56 -2.87 -15.80
C PHE A 47 -4.92 -2.54 -16.40
N SER A 48 -5.98 -3.05 -15.81
CA SER A 48 -7.37 -2.73 -16.17
C SER A 48 -7.86 -1.46 -15.47
N GLU A 49 -8.86 -0.77 -16.05
CA GLU A 49 -9.44 0.47 -15.50
C GLU A 49 -10.12 0.27 -14.14
N ASN A 50 -10.48 -0.98 -13.81
CA ASN A 50 -11.11 -1.36 -12.55
C ASN A 50 -10.16 -2.10 -11.60
N ASP A 51 -8.86 -2.16 -11.92
CA ASP A 51 -7.88 -2.76 -11.01
C ASP A 51 -7.75 -1.91 -9.75
N ARG A 52 -7.67 -2.60 -8.61
CA ARG A 52 -7.29 -1.99 -7.34
C ARG A 52 -5.80 -2.20 -7.13
N LEU A 53 -5.12 -1.10 -6.85
CA LEU A 53 -3.68 -1.00 -6.69
C LEU A 53 -3.35 -0.84 -5.21
N PHE A 54 -2.28 -1.50 -4.82
CA PHE A 54 -1.70 -1.44 -3.48
C PHE A 54 -0.27 -0.93 -3.58
N LEU A 55 0.18 -0.23 -2.54
CA LEU A 55 1.57 0.11 -2.30
C LEU A 55 2.02 -0.74 -1.11
N ILE A 56 2.93 -1.68 -1.33
CA ILE A 56 3.33 -2.64 -0.32
C ILE A 56 4.80 -2.45 0.04
N GLU A 57 5.07 -2.19 1.33
CA GLU A 57 6.39 -2.18 1.95
C GLU A 57 6.63 -3.55 2.61
N ALA A 58 7.60 -4.32 2.11
CA ALA A 58 7.92 -5.63 2.67
C ALA A 58 8.89 -5.51 3.84
N LYS A 59 8.65 -6.30 4.90
CA LYS A 59 9.56 -6.51 6.05
C LYS A 59 9.68 -8.00 6.30
N ALA A 60 10.76 -8.47 6.93
CA ALA A 60 10.83 -9.89 7.30
C ALA A 60 9.83 -10.21 8.42
N THR A 61 9.73 -9.33 9.42
CA THR A 61 8.84 -9.50 10.58
C THR A 61 8.19 -8.18 11.00
N GLU A 62 7.14 -8.25 11.83
CA GLU A 62 6.46 -7.09 12.42
C GLU A 62 7.44 -6.15 13.14
N ASN A 63 8.42 -6.71 13.86
CA ASN A 63 9.40 -5.92 14.63
C ASN A 63 10.30 -5.03 13.76
N GLU A 64 10.44 -5.34 12.47
CA GLU A 64 11.24 -4.53 11.54
C GLU A 64 10.45 -3.36 10.94
N ILE A 65 9.14 -3.28 11.17
CA ILE A 65 8.33 -2.11 10.78
C ILE A 65 8.88 -0.84 11.44
N LYS A 66 9.43 -0.94 12.66
CA LYS A 66 10.02 0.22 13.35
C LYS A 66 11.17 0.86 12.61
N GLU A 67 11.85 0.16 11.69
CA GLU A 67 12.92 0.73 10.87
C GLU A 67 12.44 1.89 9.97
N GLU A 68 11.13 2.10 9.86
CA GLU A 68 10.54 3.27 9.22
C GLU A 68 10.79 4.58 9.98
N TRP A 69 10.91 4.53 11.32
CA TRP A 69 11.09 5.72 12.17
C TRP A 69 12.23 5.61 13.19
N ASP A 70 12.66 4.40 13.54
CA ASP A 70 13.76 4.11 14.46
C ASP A 70 15.01 3.74 13.66
N ARG A 71 15.79 4.77 13.29
CA ARG A 71 16.93 4.65 12.36
C ARG A 71 18.24 5.20 12.92
N GLY A 72 18.35 5.29 14.24
CA GLY A 72 19.51 5.88 14.91
C GLY A 72 19.69 7.34 14.52
N GLU A 73 20.85 7.69 13.95
CA GLU A 73 21.18 9.05 13.50
C GLU A 73 20.54 9.42 12.16
N ARG A 74 19.96 8.46 11.42
CA ARG A 74 19.33 8.74 10.12
C ARG A 74 17.93 9.32 10.32
N PRO A 75 17.50 10.24 9.45
CA PRO A 75 16.14 10.75 9.51
C PRO A 75 15.14 9.62 9.27
N ARG A 76 13.94 9.80 9.85
CA ARG A 76 12.77 8.94 9.57
C ARG A 76 12.54 8.81 8.06
N LYS A 77 12.05 7.66 7.61
CA LYS A 77 11.79 7.44 6.17
C LYS A 77 10.78 8.46 5.63
N HIS A 78 10.89 8.75 4.35
CA HIS A 78 10.09 9.79 3.69
C HIS A 78 8.58 9.57 3.85
N ALA A 79 8.08 8.37 3.52
CA ALA A 79 6.67 8.04 3.62
C ALA A 79 6.13 8.21 5.05
N HIS A 80 6.91 7.80 6.07
CA HIS A 80 6.58 8.02 7.47
C HIS A 80 6.39 9.51 7.80
N ARG A 81 7.34 10.36 7.39
CA ARG A 81 7.28 11.81 7.61
C ARG A 81 6.07 12.45 6.92
N MET A 82 5.81 12.07 5.66
CA MET A 82 4.68 12.59 4.89
C MET A 82 3.32 12.19 5.47
N LEU A 83 3.18 10.95 5.95
CA LEU A 83 1.95 10.50 6.58
C LEU A 83 1.78 11.11 7.97
N ARG A 84 2.86 11.29 8.76
CA ARG A 84 2.77 12.01 10.03
C ARG A 84 2.29 13.45 9.81
N ALA A 85 2.88 14.17 8.86
CA ALA A 85 2.48 15.54 8.54
C ALA A 85 1.02 15.63 8.07
N LEU A 86 0.56 14.64 7.29
CA LEU A 86 -0.85 14.54 6.86
C LEU A 86 -1.80 14.43 8.05
N ILE A 87 -1.45 13.60 9.02
CA ILE A 87 -2.26 13.33 10.21
C ILE A 87 -2.35 14.57 11.09
N GLU A 88 -1.22 15.27 11.26
CA GLU A 88 -1.15 16.54 11.98
C GLU A 88 -2.00 17.62 11.30
N SER A 89 -1.85 17.80 9.98
CA SER A 89 -2.63 18.76 9.18
C SER A 89 -4.13 18.49 9.26
N TYR A 90 -4.53 17.21 9.18
CA TYR A 90 -5.92 16.82 9.35
C TYR A 90 -6.43 17.12 10.76
N GLY A 91 -5.65 16.82 11.81
CA GLY A 91 -6.08 17.08 13.19
C GLY A 91 -6.17 18.56 13.55
N GLU A 92 -5.47 19.42 12.81
CA GLU A 92 -5.57 20.88 12.94
C GLU A 92 -6.81 21.44 12.23
N ASN A 93 -7.09 21.00 11.00
CA ASN A 93 -8.04 21.67 10.10
C ASN A 93 -9.27 20.83 9.70
N GLU A 94 -9.27 19.52 9.97
CA GLU A 94 -10.31 18.54 9.58
C GLU A 94 -10.74 18.62 8.11
N ASN A 95 -9.81 18.95 7.20
CA ASN A 95 -10.14 19.20 5.80
C ASN A 95 -10.38 17.89 5.01
N GLU A 96 -11.26 17.96 4.01
CA GLU A 96 -11.70 16.81 3.22
C GLU A 96 -10.58 16.20 2.35
N ARG A 97 -9.63 17.03 1.91
CA ARG A 97 -8.49 16.58 1.11
C ARG A 97 -7.62 15.63 1.91
N ASP A 98 -7.27 16.01 3.13
CA ASP A 98 -6.42 15.22 4.01
C ASP A 98 -7.16 13.95 4.47
N ALA A 99 -8.46 14.05 4.77
CA ALA A 99 -9.31 12.88 5.03
C ALA A 99 -9.28 11.87 3.87
N THR A 100 -9.33 12.38 2.64
CA THR A 100 -9.29 11.56 1.42
C THR A 100 -7.92 10.91 1.21
N LEU A 101 -6.83 11.61 1.50
CA LEU A 101 -5.47 11.06 1.43
C LEU A 101 -5.20 10.03 2.55
N ILE A 102 -5.66 10.29 3.78
CA ILE A 102 -5.59 9.33 4.90
C ILE A 102 -6.33 8.05 4.52
N ARG A 103 -7.56 8.17 4.03
CA ARG A 103 -8.33 7.04 3.52
C ARG A 103 -7.61 6.33 2.38
N SER A 104 -7.00 7.06 1.45
CA SER A 104 -6.22 6.45 0.36
C SER A 104 -5.04 5.63 0.88
N SER A 105 -4.32 6.15 1.88
CA SER A 105 -3.26 5.42 2.56
C SER A 105 -3.80 4.14 3.23
N LEU A 106 -4.90 4.23 3.96
CA LEU A 106 -5.51 3.08 4.66
C LEU A 106 -5.98 1.98 3.69
N LEU A 107 -6.42 2.36 2.48
CA LEU A 107 -6.93 1.41 1.49
C LEU A 107 -5.82 0.77 0.65
N ALA A 108 -4.73 1.48 0.33
CA ALA A 108 -3.71 0.97 -0.58
C ALA A 108 -2.32 0.76 0.02
N HIS A 109 -1.90 1.53 1.03
CA HIS A 109 -0.54 1.45 1.56
C HIS A 109 -0.45 0.49 2.74
N HIS A 110 0.24 -0.64 2.56
CA HIS A 110 0.32 -1.71 3.57
C HIS A 110 1.75 -2.18 3.79
N PHE A 111 2.03 -2.70 4.97
CA PHE A 111 3.15 -3.58 5.19
C PHE A 111 2.81 -5.01 4.78
N LEU A 112 3.84 -5.75 4.35
CA LEU A 112 3.81 -7.19 4.15
C LEU A 112 4.92 -7.82 4.99
N TYR A 113 4.58 -8.74 5.89
CA TYR A 113 5.58 -9.38 6.75
C TYR A 113 5.16 -10.79 7.17
N SER A 114 6.14 -11.57 7.66
CA SER A 114 5.86 -12.85 8.31
C SER A 114 5.39 -12.62 9.73
N TYR A 115 4.22 -13.17 10.06
CA TYR A 115 3.63 -13.17 11.38
C TYR A 115 3.57 -14.60 11.93
N THR A 116 4.36 -14.85 12.96
CA THR A 116 4.45 -16.18 13.57
C THR A 116 3.80 -16.17 14.96
N THR A 117 2.77 -16.98 15.10
CA THR A 117 2.23 -17.39 16.40
C THR A 117 2.88 -18.70 16.84
N LYS A 118 2.69 -19.10 18.11
CA LYS A 118 3.18 -20.40 18.62
C LYS A 118 2.73 -21.63 17.80
N ARG A 119 1.70 -21.50 16.96
CA ARG A 119 1.09 -22.63 16.22
C ARG A 119 1.14 -22.49 14.70
N ARG A 120 1.41 -21.30 14.17
CA ARG A 120 1.30 -21.01 12.73
C ARG A 120 2.13 -19.80 12.36
N SER A 121 2.80 -19.89 11.20
CA SER A 121 3.40 -18.75 10.51
C SER A 121 2.54 -18.40 9.31
N ASP A 122 2.12 -17.15 9.24
CA ASP A 122 1.39 -16.59 8.11
C ASP A 122 2.19 -15.43 7.51
N ILE A 123 1.91 -15.13 6.26
CA ILE A 123 2.25 -13.84 5.66
C ILE A 123 1.01 -12.97 5.78
N VAL A 124 1.18 -11.74 6.23
CA VAL A 124 0.07 -10.84 6.51
C VAL A 124 0.28 -9.48 5.86
N PHE A 125 -0.83 -8.86 5.48
CA PHE A 125 -0.91 -7.47 5.08
C PHE A 125 -1.55 -6.67 6.21
N GLU A 126 -0.96 -5.52 6.52
CA GLU A 126 -1.48 -4.59 7.52
C GLU A 126 -1.39 -3.15 7.01
N PRO A 127 -2.45 -2.32 7.13
CA PRO A 127 -2.40 -0.95 6.65
C PRO A 127 -1.27 -0.17 7.33
N TYR A 128 -0.47 0.56 6.54
CA TYR A 128 0.78 1.21 6.98
C TYR A 128 0.56 2.10 8.20
N ILE A 129 -0.47 2.96 8.14
CA ILE A 129 -0.79 3.89 9.23
C ILE A 129 -1.22 3.13 10.49
N ILE A 130 -2.05 2.09 10.35
CA ILE A 130 -2.53 1.29 11.49
C ILE A 130 -1.36 0.59 12.17
N ALA A 131 -0.53 -0.14 11.41
CA ALA A 131 0.65 -0.82 11.94
C ALA A 131 1.61 0.17 12.65
N THR A 132 1.89 1.30 12.00
CA THR A 132 2.76 2.34 12.56
C THR A 132 2.19 2.90 13.85
N GLN A 133 0.87 3.16 13.92
CA GLN A 133 0.21 3.64 15.13
C GLN A 133 0.21 2.59 16.25
N CYS A 134 -0.06 1.32 15.94
CA CYS A 134 -0.04 0.21 16.90
C CYS A 134 1.34 0.02 17.53
N LEU A 135 2.40 0.23 16.76
CA LEU A 135 3.79 0.19 17.22
C LEU A 135 4.29 1.53 17.78
N GLU A 136 3.38 2.47 18.03
CA GLU A 136 3.66 3.79 18.57
C GLU A 136 4.61 4.67 17.72
N GLY A 137 4.79 4.34 16.44
CA GLY A 137 5.76 4.99 15.55
C GLY A 137 5.45 6.43 15.19
N PHE A 138 4.22 6.90 15.45
CA PHE A 138 3.88 8.32 15.33
C PHE A 138 4.12 9.11 16.62
N LYS A 139 4.31 8.45 17.77
CA LYS A 139 4.61 9.15 19.03
C LYS A 139 5.98 9.83 18.95
N GLU A 140 6.15 10.85 19.79
CA GLU A 140 7.45 11.50 19.93
C GLU A 140 8.33 10.68 20.86
N ASN A 141 9.44 10.17 20.34
CA ASN A 141 10.54 9.69 21.17
C ASN A 141 11.35 10.90 21.61
N LYS A 142 11.46 11.09 22.93
CA LYS A 142 12.30 12.14 23.54
C LYS A 142 13.78 12.03 23.16
N ASP A 143 14.21 10.87 22.66
CA ASP A 143 15.61 10.53 22.41
C ASP A 143 16.08 10.75 20.96
N ASN A 144 15.16 11.03 20.02
CA ASN A 144 15.56 11.34 18.64
C ASN A 144 15.99 12.81 18.56
N LYS A 145 17.29 13.04 18.75
CA LYS A 145 17.97 14.29 18.39
C LYS A 145 18.01 14.45 16.86
N GLU A 146 16.86 14.61 16.20
CA GLU A 146 16.87 15.18 14.85
C GLU A 146 17.23 16.68 14.99
N SER A 147 18.47 17.03 14.61
CA SER A 147 19.04 18.38 14.68
C SER A 147 18.37 19.41 13.76
N GLU A 148 17.42 18.99 12.93
CA GLU A 148 16.80 19.84 11.90
C GLU A 148 15.30 20.05 12.09
N THR A 149 14.66 19.36 13.03
CA THR A 149 13.24 19.57 13.33
C THR A 149 13.11 20.51 14.53
N PRO A 150 12.57 21.73 14.36
CA PRO A 150 12.34 22.61 15.50
C PRO A 150 11.50 21.88 16.55
N LYS A 151 11.80 22.10 17.84
CA LYS A 151 10.98 21.60 18.96
C LYS A 151 9.52 21.91 18.64
N ARG A 152 8.73 20.89 18.34
CA ARG A 152 7.35 21.06 17.89
C ARG A 152 6.53 21.61 19.05
N GLU A 153 5.78 22.66 18.78
CA GLU A 153 4.95 23.35 19.77
C GLU A 153 3.81 22.45 20.28
N LYS A 154 3.22 22.81 21.42
CA LYS A 154 2.14 22.04 22.06
C LYS A 154 0.96 21.79 21.13
N GLU A 155 0.65 22.75 20.25
CA GLU A 155 -0.42 22.66 19.25
C GLU A 155 -0.20 21.50 18.27
N ASN A 156 1.05 21.21 17.87
CA ASN A 156 1.37 20.08 16.99
C ASN A 156 1.08 18.72 17.64
N VAL A 157 1.26 18.62 18.96
CA VAL A 157 0.98 17.40 19.72
C VAL A 157 -0.52 17.15 19.82
N GLU A 158 -1.31 18.21 20.07
CA GLU A 158 -2.77 18.13 20.13
C GLU A 158 -3.37 17.81 18.75
N SER A 159 -2.87 18.44 17.68
CA SER A 159 -3.27 18.14 16.30
C SER A 159 -2.95 16.70 15.91
N LEU A 160 -1.74 16.20 16.21
CA LEU A 160 -1.40 14.79 15.98
C LEU A 160 -2.35 13.85 16.71
N ALA A 161 -2.66 14.12 17.98
CA ALA A 161 -3.56 13.30 18.78
C ALA A 161 -4.98 13.25 18.18
N LYS A 162 -5.52 14.38 17.73
CA LYS A 162 -6.82 14.45 17.02
C LYS A 162 -6.80 13.64 15.73
N GLY A 163 -5.75 13.78 14.92
CA GLY A 163 -5.62 13.01 13.68
C GLY A 163 -5.51 11.49 13.92
N LEU A 164 -4.72 11.07 14.91
CA LEU A 164 -4.61 9.65 15.30
C LEU A 164 -5.92 9.10 15.88
N LEU A 165 -6.71 9.92 16.57
CA LEU A 165 -8.04 9.55 17.03
C LEU A 165 -8.97 9.29 15.83
N HIS A 166 -8.92 10.13 14.80
CA HIS A 166 -9.68 9.90 13.57
C HIS A 166 -9.28 8.58 12.87
N ILE A 167 -7.98 8.30 12.77
CA ILE A 167 -7.49 7.03 12.20
C ILE A 167 -7.98 5.83 12.99
N SER A 168 -8.04 5.91 14.32
CA SER A 168 -8.47 4.79 15.18
C SER A 168 -9.91 4.31 14.93
N LYS A 169 -10.72 5.13 14.25
CA LYS A 169 -12.07 4.79 13.79
C LYS A 169 -12.08 3.82 12.61
N PHE A 170 -10.97 3.72 11.89
CA PHE A 170 -10.79 2.77 10.79
C PHE A 170 -10.28 1.43 11.29
N LYS A 171 -10.87 0.35 10.81
CA LYS A 171 -10.48 -1.02 11.16
C LYS A 171 -10.61 -1.91 9.93
N LEU A 172 -9.75 -2.91 9.79
CA LEU A 172 -10.06 -3.98 8.83
C LEU A 172 -11.23 -4.81 9.38
N PHE A 173 -12.10 -5.24 8.49
CA PHE A 173 -13.25 -6.08 8.80
C PHE A 173 -13.25 -7.32 7.91
N ASP A 174 -13.20 -8.49 8.55
CA ASP A 174 -13.33 -9.80 7.90
C ASP A 174 -14.81 -10.09 7.69
N THR A 175 -15.25 -10.10 6.43
CA THR A 175 -16.66 -10.25 6.08
C THR A 175 -17.18 -11.67 6.28
N GLU A 176 -16.31 -12.68 6.18
CA GLU A 176 -16.67 -14.09 6.40
C GLU A 176 -16.84 -14.38 7.89
N LYS A 177 -15.87 -13.91 8.71
CA LYS A 177 -15.89 -14.12 10.17
C LYS A 177 -16.70 -13.07 10.92
N LYS A 178 -17.18 -12.03 10.22
CA LYS A 178 -17.93 -10.89 10.77
C LYS A 178 -17.25 -10.25 11.98
N LYS A 179 -15.94 -9.99 11.87
CA LYS A 179 -15.15 -9.43 12.97
C LYS A 179 -14.08 -8.47 12.50
N HIS A 180 -13.73 -7.53 13.36
CA HIS A 180 -12.58 -6.66 13.12
C HIS A 180 -11.26 -7.42 13.29
N THR A 181 -10.27 -6.98 12.52
CA THR A 181 -8.89 -7.46 12.55
C THR A 181 -7.95 -6.27 12.29
N HIS A 182 -6.68 -6.40 12.64
CA HIS A 182 -5.66 -5.38 12.34
C HIS A 182 -4.88 -5.73 11.08
N PHE A 183 -4.60 -7.01 10.85
CA PHE A 183 -4.03 -7.53 9.61
C PHE A 183 -4.95 -8.54 8.91
N ALA A 184 -4.65 -8.88 7.66
CA ALA A 184 -5.26 -10.01 6.96
C ALA A 184 -4.26 -10.74 6.07
N ILE A 185 -4.46 -12.05 5.87
CA ILE A 185 -3.62 -12.85 4.97
C ILE A 185 -3.91 -12.50 3.49
N PRO A 186 -2.94 -12.69 2.57
CA PRO A 186 -3.08 -12.39 1.14
C PRO A 186 -4.37 -12.91 0.49
N GLN A 187 -4.79 -14.11 0.88
CA GLN A 187 -5.99 -14.75 0.33
C GLN A 187 -7.27 -13.96 0.56
N LYS A 188 -7.38 -13.26 1.69
CA LYS A 188 -8.57 -12.45 1.97
C LYS A 188 -8.65 -11.21 1.09
N PHE A 189 -7.51 -10.59 0.78
CA PHE A 189 -7.45 -9.46 -0.16
C PHE A 189 -7.82 -9.90 -1.57
N TYR A 190 -7.34 -11.08 -1.98
CA TYR A 190 -7.64 -11.64 -3.29
C TYR A 190 -9.12 -12.03 -3.44
N ASN A 191 -9.68 -12.72 -2.45
CA ASN A 191 -11.09 -13.12 -2.43
C ASN A 191 -12.05 -11.97 -2.12
N LYS A 192 -11.54 -10.77 -1.83
CA LYS A 192 -12.32 -9.60 -1.39
C LYS A 192 -13.17 -9.87 -0.14
N THR A 193 -12.65 -10.70 0.77
CA THR A 193 -13.32 -11.06 2.04
C THR A 193 -12.84 -10.22 3.22
N VAL A 194 -12.08 -9.17 2.93
CA VAL A 194 -11.69 -8.15 3.89
C VAL A 194 -11.92 -6.76 3.30
N THR A 195 -12.50 -5.88 4.10
CA THR A 195 -12.77 -4.47 3.75
C THR A 195 -12.22 -3.57 4.83
N MET A 196 -12.11 -2.27 4.54
CA MET A 196 -11.89 -1.26 5.58
C MET A 196 -13.24 -0.77 6.08
N SER A 197 -13.50 -0.89 7.38
CA SER A 197 -14.67 -0.30 8.03
C SER A 197 -14.29 1.04 8.67
N TYR A 198 -15.17 2.04 8.57
CA TYR A 198 -15.12 3.24 9.40
C TYR A 198 -16.27 3.22 10.41
N GLU A 199 -15.92 3.30 11.69
CA GLU A 199 -16.85 3.12 12.83
C GLU A 199 -17.64 1.81 12.69
N THR A 200 -18.95 1.84 12.44
CA THR A 200 -19.80 0.64 12.28
C THR A 200 -20.45 0.50 10.91
N ASP A 201 -20.41 1.53 10.05
CA ASP A 201 -21.43 1.68 9.01
C ASP A 201 -20.88 1.69 7.57
N ALA A 202 -19.64 2.17 7.36
CA ALA A 202 -19.08 2.32 6.02
C ALA A 202 -18.03 1.25 5.72
N ALA A 203 -18.32 0.38 4.75
CA ALA A 203 -17.35 -0.58 4.21
C ALA A 203 -16.73 -0.06 2.92
N PHE A 204 -15.41 0.08 2.92
CA PHE A 204 -14.62 0.48 1.76
C PHE A 204 -13.86 -0.73 1.21
N GLU A 205 -13.95 -0.92 -0.11
CA GLU A 205 -13.13 -1.91 -0.82
C GLU A 205 -11.65 -1.50 -0.73
N LEU A 206 -10.79 -2.48 -0.43
CA LEU A 206 -9.35 -2.26 -0.35
C LEU A 206 -8.73 -2.05 -1.73
N GLY A 207 -7.62 -1.32 -1.73
CA GLY A 207 -6.87 -0.84 -2.88
C GLY A 207 -7.54 0.33 -3.59
N LEU A 208 -6.75 1.03 -4.41
CA LEU A 208 -7.18 2.25 -5.09
C LEU A 208 -7.30 2.02 -6.60
N THR A 209 -8.27 2.67 -7.23
CA THR A 209 -8.28 2.78 -8.69
C THR A 209 -7.06 3.58 -9.15
N LEU A 210 -6.62 3.37 -10.39
CA LEU A 210 -5.45 4.05 -10.95
C LEU A 210 -5.44 5.58 -10.74
N PRO A 211 -6.54 6.34 -10.94
CA PRO A 211 -6.54 7.79 -10.70
C PRO A 211 -6.29 8.16 -9.24
N LYS A 212 -6.94 7.45 -8.29
CA LYS A 212 -6.78 7.71 -6.85
C LYS A 212 -5.42 7.26 -6.34
N PHE A 213 -4.91 6.15 -6.87
CA PHE A 213 -3.56 5.69 -6.58
C PHE A 213 -2.53 6.72 -7.03
N GLN A 214 -2.68 7.29 -8.23
CA GLN A 214 -1.80 8.36 -8.70
C GLN A 214 -1.81 9.58 -7.78
N GLU A 215 -3.00 10.04 -7.38
CA GLU A 215 -3.15 11.17 -6.47
C GLU A 215 -2.44 10.94 -5.15
N TYR A 216 -2.59 9.74 -4.59
CA TYR A 216 -1.92 9.33 -3.37
C TYR A 216 -0.39 9.24 -3.52
N ILE A 217 0.10 8.65 -4.62
CA ILE A 217 1.55 8.62 -4.88
C ILE A 217 2.10 10.03 -5.05
N ASN A 218 1.44 10.91 -5.82
CA ASN A 218 1.86 12.30 -5.97
C ASN A 218 2.02 13.00 -4.60
N TYR A 219 1.05 12.80 -3.71
CA TYR A 219 1.14 13.30 -2.34
C TYR A 219 2.35 12.74 -1.60
N LEU A 220 2.50 11.40 -1.57
CA LEU A 220 3.59 10.74 -0.85
C LEU A 220 4.98 11.19 -1.33
N CYS A 221 5.11 11.60 -2.59
CA CYS A 221 6.39 11.99 -3.16
C CYS A 221 6.75 13.45 -2.84
N GLY A 222 5.79 14.30 -2.44
CA GLY A 222 6.04 15.71 -2.10
C GLY A 222 6.81 16.47 -3.18
N ASP A 223 6.60 16.13 -4.45
CA ASP A 223 7.35 16.61 -5.63
C ASP A 223 8.87 16.36 -5.58
N LYS A 224 9.35 15.48 -4.70
CA LYS A 224 10.75 15.05 -4.55
C LYS A 224 10.95 13.65 -5.10
N ASP A 225 12.17 13.44 -5.60
CA ASP A 225 12.62 12.21 -6.23
C ASP A 225 13.37 11.37 -5.19
N GLU A 226 12.73 10.33 -4.68
CA GLU A 226 13.18 9.47 -3.57
C GLU A 226 13.26 8.02 -4.05
N ASP A 227 14.22 7.25 -3.55
CA ASP A 227 14.28 5.82 -3.84
C ASP A 227 13.11 5.10 -3.17
N ILE A 228 12.41 4.28 -3.94
CA ILE A 228 11.27 3.49 -3.46
C ILE A 228 11.39 2.05 -3.95
N GLU A 229 11.22 1.13 -3.00
CA GLU A 229 11.08 -0.30 -3.23
C GLU A 229 9.64 -0.67 -2.87
N ALA A 230 8.79 -0.73 -3.88
CA ALA A 230 7.34 -0.88 -3.70
C ALA A 230 6.84 -2.09 -4.45
N LEU A 231 6.02 -2.91 -3.79
CA LEU A 231 5.23 -3.93 -4.49
C LEU A 231 3.85 -3.36 -4.83
N ILE A 232 3.51 -3.35 -6.12
CA ILE A 232 2.20 -3.00 -6.64
C ILE A 232 1.44 -4.26 -6.97
N LYS A 233 0.31 -4.46 -6.31
CA LYS A 233 -0.58 -5.60 -6.53
C LYS A 233 -1.86 -5.19 -7.25
N CYS A 234 -2.33 -6.03 -8.17
CA CYS A 234 -3.65 -5.94 -8.80
C CYS A 234 -4.65 -6.92 -8.17
N LEU A 235 -5.94 -6.68 -8.43
CA LEU A 235 -7.00 -7.61 -8.03
C LEU A 235 -6.90 -8.96 -8.74
N ASP A 236 -6.47 -8.99 -10.00
CA ASP A 236 -6.27 -10.24 -10.76
C ASP A 236 -5.09 -11.09 -10.26
N GLY A 237 -4.37 -10.60 -9.26
CA GLY A 237 -3.24 -11.28 -8.63
C GLY A 237 -1.89 -10.91 -9.22
N LYS A 238 -1.80 -10.01 -10.22
CA LYS A 238 -0.50 -9.53 -10.72
C LYS A 238 0.26 -8.79 -9.62
N LEU A 239 1.57 -9.06 -9.52
CA LEU A 239 2.51 -8.34 -8.68
C LEU A 239 3.57 -7.68 -9.53
N ILE A 240 3.89 -6.45 -9.18
CA ILE A 240 4.93 -5.66 -9.82
C ILE A 240 5.77 -5.09 -8.69
N ALA A 241 7.00 -5.55 -8.50
CA ALA A 241 7.92 -4.69 -7.77
C ALA A 241 8.40 -3.55 -8.64
N PHE A 242 8.40 -2.40 -8.02
CA PHE A 242 8.94 -1.16 -8.48
C PHE A 242 10.17 -0.91 -7.61
N SER A 243 11.33 -0.86 -8.23
CA SER A 243 12.58 -0.44 -7.61
C SER A 243 13.15 0.62 -8.52
N GLY A 244 13.16 1.84 -8.02
CA GLY A 244 13.45 3.03 -8.80
C GLY A 244 13.09 4.25 -7.98
N LYS A 245 12.90 5.38 -8.65
CA LYS A 245 12.58 6.61 -7.94
C LYS A 245 11.09 6.92 -7.94
N THR A 246 10.63 7.70 -6.98
CA THR A 246 9.24 8.18 -6.91
C THR A 246 8.78 8.88 -8.20
N SER A 247 9.66 9.62 -8.89
CA SER A 247 9.33 10.23 -10.18
C SER A 247 9.07 9.20 -11.29
N GLU A 248 9.73 8.06 -11.24
CA GLU A 248 9.53 6.93 -12.15
C GLU A 248 8.23 6.19 -11.84
N LEU A 249 7.84 6.08 -10.56
CA LEU A 249 6.52 5.54 -10.18
C LEU A 249 5.38 6.43 -10.69
N ASN A 250 5.57 7.76 -10.61
CA ASN A 250 4.65 8.72 -11.22
C ASN A 250 4.61 8.58 -12.74
N LYS A 251 5.76 8.51 -13.42
CA LYS A 251 5.81 8.27 -14.89
C LYS A 251 5.16 6.96 -15.28
N PHE A 252 5.37 5.90 -14.50
CA PHE A 252 4.76 4.59 -14.68
C PHE A 252 3.24 4.74 -14.69
N VAL A 253 2.66 5.36 -13.65
CA VAL A 253 1.21 5.59 -13.56
C VAL A 253 0.69 6.52 -14.66
N GLN A 254 1.45 7.54 -15.10
CA GLN A 254 1.07 8.45 -16.20
C GLN A 254 1.15 7.81 -17.59
N THR A 255 2.07 6.87 -17.84
CA THR A 255 2.23 6.19 -19.14
C THR A 255 0.94 5.48 -19.57
N PHE A 256 0.09 5.10 -18.61
CA PHE A 256 -1.23 4.51 -18.84
C PHE A 256 -2.30 5.53 -19.28
N LYS A 257 -2.15 6.83 -19.00
CA LYS A 257 -3.08 7.85 -19.55
C LYS A 257 -2.90 8.03 -21.04
N THR A 258 -1.67 7.90 -21.54
CA THR A 258 -1.34 8.11 -22.96
C THR A 258 -1.72 6.93 -23.86
N SER A 259 -1.77 5.69 -23.34
CA SER A 259 -2.25 4.53 -24.10
C SER A 259 -3.76 4.55 -24.39
N LYS A 260 -4.54 5.42 -23.72
CA LYS A 260 -5.99 5.64 -24.00
C LYS A 260 -6.28 6.13 -25.43
N LYS A 261 -5.32 6.77 -26.13
CA LYS A 261 -5.57 7.35 -27.47
C LYS A 261 -5.56 6.35 -28.63
N HIS A 262 -5.32 5.05 -28.39
CA HIS A 262 -5.08 4.09 -29.48
C HIS A 262 -5.89 2.79 -29.44
N TYR A 263 -6.94 2.71 -28.64
CA TYR A 263 -7.84 1.56 -28.70
C TYR A 263 -8.96 1.79 -29.74
N PRO A 264 -9.01 1.02 -30.84
CA PRO A 264 -10.19 1.00 -31.69
C PRO A 264 -11.36 0.47 -30.85
N LYS A 265 -12.52 1.12 -30.95
CA LYS A 265 -13.75 0.57 -30.36
C LYS A 265 -13.97 -0.85 -30.92
N PRO A 266 -14.39 -1.83 -30.10
CA PRO A 266 -14.69 -3.16 -30.60
C PRO A 266 -15.76 -3.06 -31.68
N SER A 267 -15.45 -3.51 -32.89
CA SER A 267 -16.44 -3.67 -33.95
C SER A 267 -17.49 -4.67 -33.48
N ARG A 268 -18.77 -4.26 -33.47
CA ARG A 268 -19.89 -5.17 -33.23
C ARG A 268 -19.76 -6.37 -34.16
N ALA A 269 -19.63 -7.57 -33.60
CA ALA A 269 -19.71 -8.79 -34.38
C ALA A 269 -21.05 -8.79 -35.13
N ARG A 270 -20.99 -8.86 -36.46
CA ARG A 270 -22.16 -9.12 -37.29
C ARG A 270 -22.71 -10.49 -36.90
N LYS A 271 -23.98 -10.53 -36.51
CA LYS A 271 -24.74 -11.78 -36.46
C LYS A 271 -25.00 -12.17 -37.91
N ASP A 272 -24.16 -13.03 -38.46
CA ASP A 272 -24.53 -13.80 -39.64
C ASP A 272 -25.21 -15.07 -39.12
N HIS A 273 -26.52 -14.95 -38.93
CA HIS A 273 -27.42 -16.09 -38.97
C HIS A 273 -28.47 -15.74 -40.02
N ASP A 274 -28.28 -16.27 -41.22
CA ASP A 274 -29.37 -16.53 -42.14
C ASP A 274 -28.99 -17.72 -43.03
N GLN A 275 -29.93 -18.69 -43.01
CA GLN A 275 -30.14 -19.86 -43.88
C GLN A 275 -29.32 -21.13 -43.64
#